data_AF-A0AA35XG64-F1
#
_entry.id   AF-A0AA35XG64-F1
#
_cell.length_a   1.000
_cell.length_b   1.000
_cell.length_c   1.000
_cell.angle_alpha   90.00
_cell.angle_beta   90.00
_cell.angle_gamma   90.00
#
_symmetry.space_group_name_H-M   'P 1'
#
loop_
_entity.id
_entity.type
_entity.pdbx_description
1 polymer ?
#
loop_
_entity_poly.entity_id
_entity_poly.type
_entity_poly.pdbx_seq_one_letter_code
_entity_poly.pdbx_strand_id
1 'polypeptide(L)'
;MSEEEAQAAAQATAADDEEDELTPGYTAPKKVDLKTLQELDADDESLVKYKAQLLGQTTDVKDEGGANVLVQQLILEPIDHAAFTLDLNAFVFLLLRVDLDNHTYKEVHCLACSFYIGDLAKLKDSPITIKEGCEYRVKIVFRVQRDIVSGLRYAQNTYRKGIKVDKSNLMVGSYGPKTEAHVYQTPLETAPSGMISRGTYNIKSKFTDDDKNSIKEWDWVLNIKKDWA
;
A
#
# COMPACT_ATOMS: atom_id res chain seq x y z
N MET A 1 -15.89 13.56 -30.32
CA MET A 1 -16.00 12.75 -29.11
C MET A 1 -16.59 13.66 -28.06
N SER A 2 -17.88 13.51 -27.79
CA SER A 2 -18.60 14.35 -26.83
C SER A 2 -18.26 13.93 -25.41
N GLU A 3 -18.37 14.86 -24.46
CA GLU A 3 -18.12 14.63 -23.02
C GLU A 3 -18.97 13.48 -22.45
N GLU A 4 -20.11 13.19 -23.07
CA GLU A 4 -21.02 12.10 -22.72
C GLU A 4 -20.47 10.71 -23.07
N GLU A 5 -19.72 10.57 -24.18
CA GLU A 5 -19.03 9.31 -24.54
C GLU A 5 -17.84 9.02 -23.60
N ALA A 6 -17.17 10.08 -23.12
CA ALA A 6 -16.09 9.95 -22.12
C ALA A 6 -16.62 9.55 -20.74
N GLN A 7 -17.80 10.05 -20.35
CA GLN A 7 -18.47 9.67 -19.10
C GLN A 7 -19.06 8.25 -19.18
N ALA A 8 -19.62 7.85 -20.32
CA ALA A 8 -20.10 6.49 -20.53
C ALA A 8 -18.95 5.47 -20.55
N ALA A 9 -17.78 5.82 -21.10
CA ALA A 9 -16.59 4.96 -21.03
C ALA A 9 -16.05 4.83 -19.59
N ALA A 10 -16.08 5.92 -18.81
CA ALA A 10 -15.69 5.88 -17.39
C ALA A 10 -16.65 5.05 -16.53
N GLN A 11 -17.97 5.15 -16.79
CA GLN A 11 -19.00 4.36 -16.08
C GLN A 11 -19.03 2.89 -16.51
N ALA A 12 -18.75 2.56 -17.78
CA ALA A 12 -18.66 1.18 -18.24
C ALA A 12 -17.41 0.45 -17.67
N THR A 13 -16.30 1.16 -17.43
CA THR A 13 -15.10 0.55 -16.82
C THR A 13 -15.19 0.31 -15.31
N ALA A 14 -16.19 0.86 -14.62
CA ALA A 14 -16.40 0.63 -13.19
C ALA A 14 -17.16 -0.67 -12.88
N ALA A 15 -17.84 -1.25 -13.87
CA ALA A 15 -18.70 -2.43 -13.69
C ALA A 15 -17.98 -3.78 -13.88
N ASP A 16 -16.72 -3.77 -14.33
CA ASP A 16 -15.96 -4.98 -14.68
C ASP A 16 -14.77 -5.24 -13.71
N ASP A 17 -14.75 -4.59 -12.54
CA ASP A 17 -13.64 -4.61 -11.58
C ASP A 17 -13.89 -5.48 -10.31
N GLU A 18 -15.01 -6.21 -10.24
CA GLU A 18 -15.45 -6.98 -9.05
C GLU A 18 -15.20 -8.50 -9.13
N GLU A 19 -14.34 -8.97 -10.03
CA GLU A 19 -13.73 -10.30 -9.88
C GLU A 19 -12.27 -10.09 -9.43
N ASP A 20 -12.10 -9.86 -8.12
CA ASP A 20 -10.84 -10.20 -7.47
C ASP A 20 -10.68 -11.71 -7.68
N GLU A 21 -9.85 -12.14 -8.64
CA GLU A 21 -9.53 -13.55 -8.85
C GLU A 21 -8.92 -14.11 -7.56
N LEU A 22 -9.79 -14.57 -6.66
CA LEU A 22 -9.41 -15.35 -5.50
C LEU A 22 -8.75 -16.62 -6.04
N THR A 23 -7.66 -17.02 -5.42
CA THR A 23 -7.01 -18.30 -5.72
C THR A 23 -8.07 -19.41 -5.75
N PRO A 24 -8.26 -20.12 -6.88
CA PRO A 24 -9.39 -21.03 -7.04
C PRO A 24 -9.48 -22.03 -5.88
N GLY A 25 -10.63 -22.04 -5.20
CA GLY A 25 -10.89 -22.93 -4.06
C GLY A 25 -10.49 -22.42 -2.68
N TYR A 26 -9.93 -21.21 -2.56
CA TYR A 26 -9.67 -20.59 -1.26
C TYR A 26 -10.95 -19.97 -0.66
N THR A 27 -11.20 -20.24 0.61
CA THR A 27 -12.26 -19.60 1.40
C THR A 27 -11.61 -18.83 2.55
N ALA A 28 -11.93 -17.55 2.66
CA ALA A 28 -11.39 -16.69 3.72
C ALA A 28 -11.73 -17.25 5.12
N PRO A 29 -10.80 -17.21 6.08
CA PRO A 29 -11.06 -17.65 7.43
C PRO A 29 -12.08 -16.73 8.12
N LYS A 30 -12.72 -17.23 9.18
CA LYS A 30 -13.57 -16.40 10.02
C LYS A 30 -12.70 -15.37 10.75
N LYS A 31 -13.14 -14.11 10.79
CA LYS A 31 -12.53 -13.06 11.62
C LYS A 31 -12.51 -13.50 13.09
N VAL A 32 -11.32 -13.52 13.69
CA VAL A 32 -11.12 -13.73 15.13
C VAL A 32 -10.15 -12.67 15.63
N ASP A 33 -10.58 -11.95 16.67
CA ASP A 33 -9.76 -10.90 17.28
C ASP A 33 -8.54 -11.50 17.98
N LEU A 34 -7.45 -10.72 18.06
CA LEU A 34 -6.19 -11.21 18.63
C LEU A 34 -6.32 -11.61 20.10
N LYS A 35 -7.16 -10.91 20.87
CA LYS A 35 -7.45 -11.23 22.28
C LYS A 35 -8.12 -12.60 22.42
N THR A 36 -9.16 -12.83 21.61
CA THR A 36 -9.87 -14.12 21.57
C THR A 36 -8.92 -15.25 21.18
N LEU A 37 -8.01 -15.02 20.22
CA LEU A 37 -6.99 -16.01 19.84
C LEU A 37 -6.03 -16.35 20.99
N GLN A 38 -5.70 -15.40 21.86
CA GLN A 38 -4.85 -15.64 23.03
C GLN A 38 -5.57 -16.40 24.14
N GLU A 39 -6.87 -16.19 24.31
CA GLU A 39 -7.69 -16.85 25.34
C GLU A 39 -8.06 -18.30 24.98
N LEU A 40 -8.18 -18.61 23.69
CA LEU A 40 -8.42 -19.98 23.23
C LEU A 40 -7.28 -20.91 23.66
N ASP A 41 -7.62 -22.07 24.23
CA ASP A 41 -6.68 -23.12 24.64
C ASP A 41 -5.57 -22.60 25.59
N ALA A 42 -5.91 -21.68 26.48
CA ALA A 42 -4.97 -21.09 27.44
C ALA A 42 -4.39 -22.13 28.42
N ASP A 43 -5.01 -23.30 28.53
CA ASP A 43 -4.54 -24.45 29.29
C ASP A 43 -3.47 -25.29 28.56
N ASP A 44 -3.31 -25.12 27.24
CA ASP A 44 -2.32 -25.85 26.45
C ASP A 44 -1.01 -25.04 26.30
N GLU A 45 0.00 -25.42 27.08
CA GLU A 45 1.33 -24.76 27.04
C GLU A 45 1.99 -24.78 25.65
N SER A 46 1.74 -25.80 24.83
CA SER A 46 2.32 -25.92 23.50
C SER A 46 1.73 -24.90 22.54
N LEU A 47 0.41 -24.69 22.60
CA LEU A 47 -0.29 -23.68 21.82
C LEU A 47 0.03 -22.27 22.29
N VAL A 48 0.17 -22.05 23.61
CA VAL A 48 0.63 -20.76 24.14
C VAL A 48 2.02 -20.41 23.62
N LYS A 49 2.97 -21.35 23.65
CA LYS A 49 4.32 -21.15 23.09
C LYS A 49 4.29 -20.88 21.58
N TYR A 50 3.47 -21.61 20.85
CA TYR A 50 3.31 -21.43 19.41
C TYR A 50 2.73 -20.04 19.05
N LYS A 51 1.68 -19.60 19.75
CA LYS A 51 1.07 -18.27 19.58
C LYS A 51 2.06 -17.15 19.93
N ALA A 52 2.81 -17.32 21.00
CA ALA A 52 3.86 -16.37 21.39
C ALA A 52 4.97 -16.27 20.34
N GLN A 53 5.35 -17.38 19.69
CA GLN A 53 6.35 -17.38 18.63
C GLN A 53 5.87 -16.63 17.36
N LEU A 54 4.58 -16.72 17.03
CA LEU A 54 4.02 -16.06 15.84
C LEU A 54 3.68 -14.58 16.05
N LEU A 55 3.11 -14.25 17.21
CA LEU A 55 2.63 -12.90 17.51
C LEU A 55 3.66 -12.03 18.21
N GLY A 56 4.71 -12.63 18.78
CA GLY A 56 5.69 -11.92 19.61
C GLY A 56 5.06 -11.32 20.87
N GLN A 57 5.75 -10.36 21.50
CA GLN A 57 5.17 -9.55 22.58
C GLN A 57 4.35 -8.41 21.95
N THR A 58 3.03 -8.57 21.89
CA THR A 58 2.11 -7.63 21.23
C THR A 58 1.80 -6.37 22.04
N THR A 59 2.31 -6.25 23.26
CA THR A 59 1.92 -5.19 24.23
C THR A 59 2.50 -3.81 23.95
N ASP A 60 3.49 -3.71 23.06
CA ASP A 60 4.23 -2.46 22.83
C ASP A 60 3.92 -1.78 21.49
N VAL A 61 2.95 -2.29 20.73
CA VAL A 61 2.60 -1.71 19.43
C VAL A 61 1.78 -0.44 19.65
N LYS A 62 2.35 0.71 19.27
CA LYS A 62 1.66 2.00 19.35
C LYS A 62 0.56 2.07 18.30
N ASP A 63 -0.66 2.36 18.74
CA ASP A 63 -1.78 2.70 17.88
C ASP A 63 -1.71 4.20 17.53
N GLU A 64 -1.46 4.48 16.26
CA GLU A 64 -1.45 5.83 15.68
C GLU A 64 -2.86 6.24 15.18
N GLY A 65 -3.89 5.40 15.39
CA GLY A 65 -5.23 5.62 14.87
C GLY A 65 -5.33 5.35 13.37
N GLY A 66 -6.53 5.58 12.81
CA GLY A 66 -6.80 5.33 11.39
C GLY A 66 -7.03 3.85 11.07
N ALA A 67 -6.40 3.34 10.01
CA ALA A 67 -6.50 1.94 9.57
C ALA A 67 -5.66 0.99 10.43
N ASN A 68 -5.99 -0.30 10.47
CA ASN A 68 -5.19 -1.31 11.17
C ASN A 68 -3.82 -1.49 10.51
N VAL A 69 -3.79 -1.47 9.17
CA VAL A 69 -2.58 -1.56 8.36
C VAL A 69 -2.20 -0.17 7.88
N LEU A 70 -1.00 0.27 8.22
CA LEU A 70 -0.41 1.52 7.74
C LEU A 70 0.62 1.19 6.68
N VAL A 71 0.24 1.40 5.42
CA VAL A 71 1.16 1.27 4.29
C VAL A 71 2.01 2.54 4.21
N GLN A 72 3.31 2.35 4.38
CA GLN A 72 4.28 3.44 4.52
C GLN A 72 4.96 3.77 3.20
N GLN A 73 5.49 2.76 2.50
CA GLN A 73 6.26 2.98 1.28
C GLN A 73 6.04 1.84 0.28
N LEU A 74 6.05 2.20 -1.01
CA LEU A 74 6.27 1.27 -2.12
C LEU A 74 7.57 1.66 -2.80
N ILE A 75 8.50 0.72 -2.90
CA ILE A 75 9.83 0.95 -3.44
C ILE A 75 10.01 0.07 -4.66
N LEU A 76 10.31 0.68 -5.80
CA LEU A 76 10.69 -0.02 -7.02
C LEU A 76 12.22 -0.04 -7.09
N GLU A 77 12.82 -1.22 -7.09
CA GLU A 77 14.27 -1.44 -7.06
C GLU A 77 14.74 -2.11 -8.36
N PRO A 78 15.10 -1.34 -9.40
CA PRO A 78 15.81 -1.90 -10.55
C PRO A 78 17.19 -2.42 -10.13
N ILE A 79 17.66 -3.49 -10.78
CA ILE A 79 18.99 -4.05 -10.49
C ILE A 79 20.11 -3.09 -10.90
N ASP A 80 19.93 -2.35 -11.99
CA ASP A 80 20.95 -1.51 -12.64
C ASP A 80 20.76 0.00 -12.40
N HIS A 81 19.87 0.38 -11.46
CA HIS A 81 19.56 1.79 -11.19
C HIS A 81 19.21 2.02 -9.71
N ALA A 82 19.30 3.27 -9.26
CA ALA A 82 18.84 3.64 -7.93
C ALA A 82 17.34 3.33 -7.76
N ALA A 83 16.97 2.92 -6.53
CA ALA A 83 15.59 2.64 -6.18
C ALA A 83 14.71 3.89 -6.23
N PHE A 84 13.46 3.73 -6.65
CA PHE A 84 12.44 4.76 -6.61
C PHE A 84 11.49 4.47 -5.46
N THR A 85 11.36 5.43 -4.54
CA THR A 85 10.49 5.29 -3.36
C THR A 85 9.27 6.18 -3.52
N LEU A 86 8.09 5.56 -3.48
CA LEU A 86 6.82 6.26 -3.30
C LEU A 86 6.56 6.30 -1.79
N ASP A 87 6.63 7.49 -1.21
CA ASP A 87 6.23 7.70 0.19
C ASP A 87 4.71 7.79 0.25
N LEU A 88 4.13 6.78 0.89
CA LEU A 88 2.69 6.66 1.06
C LEU A 88 2.27 7.15 2.45
N ASN A 89 3.19 7.55 3.35
CA ASN A 89 2.82 8.02 4.68
C ASN A 89 1.99 9.30 4.59
N ALA A 90 0.67 9.15 4.78
CA ALA A 90 -0.25 10.24 4.96
C ALA A 90 -0.50 10.37 6.46
N PHE A 91 0.46 10.91 7.23
CA PHE A 91 0.19 11.23 8.63
C PHE A 91 0.34 12.73 8.90
N VAL A 92 -0.81 13.35 9.19
CA VAL A 92 -0.94 14.69 9.77
C VAL A 92 -1.24 14.48 11.25
N PHE A 93 -0.27 14.77 12.12
CA PHE A 93 -0.53 14.99 13.55
C PHE A 93 -0.92 16.45 13.74
N LEU A 94 -2.19 16.81 13.52
CA LEU A 94 -2.72 18.08 14.01
C LEU A 94 -3.24 17.88 15.43
N LEU A 95 -2.35 17.92 16.42
CA LEU A 95 -2.77 18.19 17.80
C LEU A 95 -2.45 19.65 18.15
N LEU A 96 -3.40 20.54 17.87
CA LEU A 96 -3.55 21.76 18.65
C LEU A 96 -4.54 21.45 19.80
N ARG A 97 -4.02 21.03 20.96
CA ARG A 97 -4.74 21.33 22.22
C ARG A 97 -4.17 22.63 22.76
N VAL A 98 -4.92 23.70 22.54
CA VAL A 98 -4.72 24.98 23.22
C VAL A 98 -5.58 24.94 24.47
N ASP A 99 -5.00 24.58 25.61
CA ASP A 99 -5.57 24.98 26.90
C ASP A 99 -4.94 26.33 27.28
N LEU A 100 -5.80 27.35 27.28
CA LEU A 100 -5.47 28.70 27.70
C LEU A 100 -5.28 28.73 29.21
N ASP A 101 -4.04 28.83 29.67
CA ASP A 101 -3.73 29.56 30.91
C ASP A 101 -2.54 30.49 30.64
N ASN A 102 -2.95 31.67 30.16
CA ASN A 102 -2.37 32.98 30.37
C ASN A 102 -0.82 33.17 30.34
N HIS A 103 -0.42 34.01 29.38
CA HIS A 103 0.87 34.71 29.26
C HIS A 103 2.08 33.92 28.73
N THR A 104 2.15 33.74 27.41
CA THR A 104 3.10 34.45 26.51
C THR A 104 2.99 33.89 25.09
N TYR A 105 2.43 34.69 24.18
CA TYR A 105 2.40 34.37 22.76
C TYR A 105 3.78 34.68 22.16
N LYS A 106 4.53 33.63 21.79
CA LYS A 106 5.51 33.73 20.72
C LYS A 106 4.88 33.09 19.49
N GLU A 107 4.77 33.86 18.42
CA GLU A 107 4.55 33.31 17.09
C GLU A 107 5.54 32.17 16.88
N VAL A 108 5.04 30.94 16.81
CA VAL A 108 5.84 29.80 16.36
C VAL A 108 5.92 29.92 14.85
N HIS A 109 6.88 30.71 14.40
CA HIS A 109 7.31 30.80 13.02
C HIS A 109 7.96 29.46 12.64
N CYS A 110 7.14 28.46 12.33
CA CYS A 110 7.60 27.20 11.74
C CYS A 110 7.81 27.42 10.23
N LEU A 111 8.94 28.01 9.87
CA LEU A 111 9.36 28.24 8.48
C LEU A 111 10.49 27.28 8.05
N ALA A 112 10.63 26.14 8.71
CA ALA A 112 11.61 25.10 8.34
C ALA A 112 11.14 23.65 8.64
N CYS A 113 9.83 23.42 8.71
CA CYS A 113 9.29 22.11 8.39
C CYS A 113 8.39 22.30 7.17
N SER A 114 9.00 22.32 5.99
CA SER A 114 8.27 22.02 4.76
C SER A 114 7.61 20.67 4.98
N PHE A 115 6.32 20.71 5.27
CA PHE A 115 5.39 19.59 5.32
C PHE A 115 5.67 18.62 4.15
N TYR A 116 6.43 17.54 4.38
CA TYR A 116 6.36 16.33 3.56
C TYR A 116 5.10 15.59 4.00
N ILE A 117 3.95 16.15 3.62
CA ILE A 117 2.70 15.43 3.56
C ILE A 117 2.89 14.50 2.37
N GLY A 118 2.73 13.18 2.58
CA GLY A 118 2.58 12.20 1.50
C GLY A 118 1.35 12.54 0.68
N ASP A 119 1.48 13.55 -0.18
CA ASP A 119 0.45 14.01 -1.07
C ASP A 119 0.41 13.04 -2.24
N LEU A 120 -0.39 11.99 -2.07
CA LEU A 120 -0.62 10.97 -3.09
C LEU A 120 -1.02 11.59 -4.43
N ALA A 121 -1.60 12.80 -4.44
CA ALA A 121 -1.91 13.51 -5.67
C ALA A 121 -0.65 13.87 -6.49
N LYS A 122 0.46 14.20 -5.82
CA LYS A 122 1.74 14.52 -6.49
C LYS A 122 2.35 13.33 -7.21
N LEU A 123 1.99 12.10 -6.84
CA LEU A 123 2.45 10.89 -7.54
C LEU A 123 1.92 10.81 -8.98
N LYS A 124 0.82 11.53 -9.28
CA LYS A 124 0.33 11.71 -10.66
C LYS A 124 1.20 12.66 -11.47
N ASP A 125 1.73 13.70 -10.81
CA ASP A 125 2.52 14.75 -11.44
C ASP A 125 4.02 14.42 -11.52
N SER A 126 4.47 13.40 -10.78
CA SER A 126 5.87 12.98 -10.71
C SER A 126 6.05 11.56 -11.27
N PRO A 127 6.10 11.40 -12.61
CA PRO A 127 6.18 10.08 -13.22
C PRO A 127 7.54 9.41 -12.96
N ILE A 128 7.50 8.18 -12.47
CA ILE A 128 8.70 7.33 -12.34
C ILE A 128 9.08 6.82 -13.72
N THR A 129 10.36 6.89 -14.08
CA THR A 129 10.84 6.42 -15.38
C THR A 129 11.70 5.19 -15.20
N ILE A 130 11.33 4.10 -15.86
CA ILE A 130 12.12 2.86 -15.91
C ILE A 130 12.59 2.55 -17.33
N LYS A 131 13.74 1.88 -17.41
CA LYS A 131 14.29 1.39 -18.66
C LYS A 131 13.55 0.13 -19.12
N GLU A 132 13.26 0.06 -20.41
CA GLU A 132 12.63 -1.12 -21.02
C GLU A 132 13.52 -2.36 -20.86
N GLY A 133 12.94 -3.49 -20.48
CA GLY A 133 13.69 -4.73 -20.26
C GLY A 133 14.58 -4.75 -19.02
N CYS A 134 14.54 -3.73 -18.15
CA CYS A 134 15.27 -3.79 -16.87
C CYS A 134 14.63 -4.82 -15.94
N GLU A 135 15.45 -5.51 -15.16
CA GLU A 135 14.98 -6.36 -14.08
C GLU A 135 14.81 -5.53 -12.82
N TYR A 136 13.69 -5.68 -12.11
CA TYR A 136 13.38 -4.94 -10.90
C TYR A 136 12.66 -5.81 -9.87
N ARG A 137 12.67 -5.34 -8.62
CA ARG A 137 11.84 -5.87 -7.54
C ARG A 137 10.99 -4.77 -6.96
N VAL A 138 9.84 -5.13 -6.41
CA VAL A 138 9.01 -4.24 -5.62
C VAL A 138 9.15 -4.61 -4.16
N LYS A 139 9.45 -3.62 -3.32
CA LYS A 139 9.38 -3.74 -1.87
C LYS A 139 8.20 -2.94 -1.34
N ILE A 140 7.43 -3.56 -0.46
CA ILE A 140 6.29 -2.96 0.22
C ILE A 140 6.64 -2.88 1.69
N VAL A 141 6.60 -1.67 2.24
CA VAL A 141 6.87 -1.39 3.66
C VAL A 141 5.57 -0.96 4.33
N PHE A 142 5.15 -1.72 5.35
CA PHE A 142 3.88 -1.48 6.04
C PHE A 142 3.95 -1.91 7.50
N ARG A 143 3.09 -1.33 8.33
CA ARG A 143 2.99 -1.66 9.77
C ARG A 143 1.58 -2.11 10.10
N VAL A 144 1.45 -3.12 10.96
CA VAL A 144 0.16 -3.62 11.47
C VAL A 144 0.07 -3.23 12.94
N GLN A 145 -1.04 -2.61 13.36
CA GLN A 145 -1.11 -1.93 14.65
C GLN A 145 -1.93 -2.67 15.71
N ARG A 146 -3.16 -3.11 15.38
CA ARG A 146 -4.16 -3.58 16.36
C ARG A 146 -4.38 -5.09 16.27
N ASP A 147 -4.81 -5.56 15.12
CA ASP A 147 -5.21 -6.97 14.91
C ASP A 147 -4.49 -7.60 13.72
N ILE A 148 -4.58 -8.92 13.60
CA ILE A 148 -4.02 -9.66 12.47
C ILE A 148 -4.74 -9.24 11.19
N VAL A 149 -3.98 -8.91 10.15
CA VAL A 149 -4.51 -8.79 8.78
C VAL A 149 -4.36 -10.13 8.08
N SER A 150 -5.47 -10.70 7.62
CA SER A 150 -5.48 -11.96 6.87
C SER A 150 -5.55 -11.70 5.37
N GLY A 151 -4.61 -12.29 4.62
CA GLY A 151 -4.61 -12.22 3.16
C GLY A 151 -4.47 -10.81 2.61
N LEU A 152 -3.54 -10.02 3.17
CA LEU A 152 -3.16 -8.73 2.63
C LEU A 152 -2.77 -8.89 1.15
N ARG A 153 -3.37 -8.09 0.28
CA ARG A 153 -3.19 -8.13 -1.16
C ARG A 153 -2.86 -6.74 -1.69
N TYR A 154 -1.96 -6.70 -2.65
CA TYR A 154 -1.67 -5.54 -3.47
C TYR A 154 -2.29 -5.76 -4.85
N ALA A 155 -3.27 -4.93 -5.20
CA ALA A 155 -3.90 -4.97 -6.51
C ALA A 155 -3.50 -3.74 -7.31
N GLN A 156 -3.17 -3.97 -8.58
CA GLN A 156 -2.67 -2.96 -9.50
C GLN A 156 -3.40 -3.07 -10.83
N ASN A 157 -4.02 -1.97 -11.25
CA ASN A 157 -4.59 -1.82 -12.57
C ASN A 157 -3.75 -0.82 -13.36
N THR A 158 -3.18 -1.25 -14.48
CA THR A 158 -2.32 -0.44 -15.34
C THR A 158 -3.09 -0.02 -16.58
N TYR A 159 -3.09 1.28 -16.88
CA TYR A 159 -3.80 1.88 -18.00
C TYR A 159 -2.85 2.59 -18.94
N ARG A 160 -3.12 2.51 -20.24
CA ARG A 160 -2.40 3.25 -21.27
C ARG A 160 -3.38 3.93 -22.20
N LYS A 161 -3.24 5.25 -22.36
CA LYS A 161 -4.17 6.08 -23.16
C LYS A 161 -5.65 5.86 -22.78
N GLY A 162 -5.94 5.68 -21.50
CA GLY A 162 -7.29 5.44 -20.97
C GLY A 162 -7.78 3.99 -21.05
N ILE A 163 -7.04 3.08 -21.69
CA ILE A 163 -7.41 1.67 -21.83
C ILE A 163 -6.66 0.84 -20.77
N LYS A 164 -7.36 -0.05 -20.06
CA LYS A 164 -6.71 -1.01 -19.12
C LYS A 164 -5.90 -2.01 -19.94
N VAL A 165 -4.60 -2.11 -19.66
CA VAL A 165 -3.65 -2.97 -20.40
C VAL A 165 -3.08 -4.10 -19.56
N ASP A 166 -3.15 -3.98 -18.23
CA ASP A 166 -2.73 -5.03 -17.30
C ASP A 166 -3.52 -4.92 -15.99
N LYS A 167 -3.76 -6.07 -15.36
CA LYS A 167 -4.33 -6.23 -14.02
C LYS A 167 -3.46 -7.24 -13.28
N SER A 168 -2.93 -6.83 -12.14
CA SER A 168 -2.03 -7.64 -11.32
C SER A 168 -2.55 -7.68 -9.88
N ASN A 169 -2.72 -8.89 -9.34
CA ASN A 169 -3.17 -9.13 -7.96
C ASN A 169 -2.11 -9.94 -7.21
N LEU A 170 -1.34 -9.28 -6.35
CA LEU A 170 -0.24 -9.86 -5.59
C LEU A 170 -0.69 -10.20 -4.17
N MET A 171 -0.64 -11.48 -3.81
CA MET A 171 -0.82 -11.94 -2.42
C MET A 171 0.44 -11.64 -1.61
N VAL A 172 0.32 -10.72 -0.65
CA VAL A 172 1.39 -10.36 0.27
C VAL A 172 1.44 -11.36 1.43
N GLY A 173 0.28 -11.66 2.03
CA GLY A 173 0.12 -12.68 3.06
C GLY A 173 -0.61 -12.21 4.32
N SER A 174 -0.48 -12.95 5.41
CA SER A 174 -1.11 -12.62 6.70
C SER A 174 -0.07 -12.14 7.72
N TYR A 175 -0.39 -11.06 8.42
CA TYR A 175 0.57 -10.38 9.31
C TYR A 175 -0.07 -10.01 10.64
N GLY A 176 0.62 -10.30 11.73
CA GLY A 176 0.25 -9.83 13.06
C GLY A 176 0.76 -8.42 13.36
N PRO A 177 0.23 -7.77 14.41
CA PRO A 177 0.71 -6.47 14.84
C PRO A 177 2.17 -6.53 15.30
N LYS A 178 2.97 -5.55 14.89
CA LYS A 178 4.39 -5.45 15.22
C LYS A 178 4.82 -3.99 15.28
N THR A 179 5.69 -3.66 16.23
CA THR A 179 6.24 -2.29 16.39
C THR A 179 7.09 -1.88 15.19
N GLU A 180 7.90 -2.81 14.69
CA GLU A 180 8.70 -2.62 13.48
C GLU A 180 7.85 -2.85 12.22
N ALA A 181 8.16 -2.11 11.15
CA ALA A 181 7.51 -2.31 9.87
C ALA A 181 7.87 -3.68 9.26
N HIS A 182 6.86 -4.33 8.68
CA HIS A 182 7.03 -5.48 7.81
C HIS A 182 7.54 -5.03 6.44
N VAL A 183 8.41 -5.86 5.85
CA VAL A 183 8.90 -5.65 4.48
C VAL A 183 8.58 -6.89 3.67
N TYR A 184 7.74 -6.72 2.66
CA TYR A 184 7.51 -7.72 1.63
C TYR A 184 8.33 -7.36 0.40
N GLN A 185 8.93 -8.35 -0.25
CA GLN A 185 9.68 -8.16 -1.49
C GLN A 185 9.22 -9.15 -2.53
N THR A 186 8.89 -8.67 -3.73
CA THR A 186 8.53 -9.53 -4.85
C THR A 186 9.73 -10.33 -5.36
N PRO A 187 9.48 -11.43 -6.08
CA PRO A 187 10.46 -12.00 -7.00
C PRO A 187 10.94 -10.96 -8.01
N LEU A 188 11.99 -11.33 -8.74
CA LEU A 188 12.49 -10.49 -9.82
C LEU A 188 11.51 -10.49 -11.00
N GLU A 189 11.18 -9.29 -11.47
CA GLU A 189 10.31 -9.07 -12.63
C GLU A 189 11.08 -8.31 -13.72
N THR A 190 10.68 -8.50 -14.98
CA THR A 190 11.29 -7.82 -16.13
C THR A 190 10.32 -6.79 -16.69
N ALA A 191 10.76 -5.53 -16.80
CA ALA A 191 9.97 -4.47 -17.41
C ALA A 191 9.67 -4.79 -18.88
N PRO A 192 8.45 -4.51 -19.39
CA PRO A 192 8.12 -4.81 -20.77
C PRO A 192 9.01 -4.00 -21.72
N SER A 193 9.33 -4.60 -22.87
CA SER A 193 10.27 -4.04 -23.83
C SER A 193 9.68 -3.93 -25.23
N GLY A 194 10.33 -3.14 -26.08
CA GLY A 194 9.96 -2.94 -27.47
C GLY A 194 9.28 -1.60 -27.72
N MET A 195 9.29 -1.19 -29.00
CA MET A 195 8.74 0.11 -29.42
C MET A 195 7.26 0.29 -29.08
N ILE A 196 6.52 -0.82 -29.01
CA ILE A 196 5.10 -0.81 -28.67
C ILE A 196 4.90 -0.63 -27.15
N SER A 197 5.78 -1.17 -26.31
CA SER A 197 5.67 -1.11 -24.83
C SER A 197 6.19 0.22 -24.25
N ARG A 198 6.99 0.97 -25.00
CA ARG A 198 7.47 2.29 -24.53
C ARG A 198 6.33 3.31 -24.44
N GLY A 199 6.34 4.12 -23.40
CA GLY A 199 5.36 5.19 -23.19
C GLY A 199 4.95 5.37 -21.73
N THR A 200 3.87 6.13 -21.54
CA THR A 200 3.33 6.50 -20.24
C THR A 200 2.17 5.59 -19.86
N TYR A 201 2.21 5.11 -18.62
CA TYR A 201 1.24 4.24 -17.99
C TYR A 201 0.69 4.92 -16.75
N ASN A 202 -0.64 5.01 -16.66
CA ASN A 202 -1.33 5.46 -15.46
C ASN A 202 -1.68 4.22 -14.65
N ILE A 203 -1.20 4.15 -13.42
CA ILE A 203 -1.36 2.98 -12.57
C ILE A 203 -2.27 3.37 -11.42
N LYS A 204 -3.30 2.54 -11.19
CA LYS A 204 -4.15 2.62 -10.01
C LYS A 204 -3.81 1.46 -9.10
N SER A 205 -3.42 1.77 -7.88
CA SER A 205 -2.96 0.80 -6.90
C SER A 205 -3.88 0.81 -5.68
N LYS A 206 -4.22 -0.38 -5.19
CA LYS A 206 -5.01 -0.56 -3.96
C LYS A 206 -4.42 -1.65 -3.09
N PHE A 207 -4.47 -1.46 -1.77
CA PHE A 207 -4.28 -2.53 -0.79
C PHE A 207 -5.63 -2.99 -0.29
N THR A 208 -5.84 -4.30 -0.32
CA THR A 208 -7.04 -4.97 0.20
C THR A 208 -6.66 -6.16 1.07
N ASP A 209 -7.64 -6.80 1.68
CA ASP A 209 -7.48 -8.04 2.46
C ASP A 209 -8.60 -9.04 2.12
N ASP A 210 -8.54 -10.24 2.71
CA ASP A 210 -9.58 -11.26 2.51
C ASP A 210 -10.96 -10.83 3.06
N ASP A 211 -10.97 -9.80 3.90
CA ASP A 211 -12.16 -9.19 4.47
C ASP A 211 -12.79 -8.12 3.58
N LYS A 212 -12.21 -7.90 2.39
CA LYS A 212 -12.61 -6.90 1.38
C LYS A 212 -12.52 -5.45 1.88
N ASN A 213 -11.68 -5.18 2.87
CA ASN A 213 -11.42 -3.80 3.29
C ASN A 213 -10.54 -3.11 2.24
N SER A 214 -10.93 -1.91 1.80
CA SER A 214 -10.00 -1.03 1.06
C SER A 214 -9.12 -0.29 2.07
N ILE A 215 -7.88 -0.75 2.20
CA ILE A 215 -6.93 -0.24 3.20
C ILE A 215 -6.33 1.09 2.72
N LYS A 216 -5.95 1.15 1.45
CA LYS A 216 -5.34 2.34 0.83
C LYS A 216 -5.42 2.27 -0.67
N GLU A 217 -5.70 3.40 -1.29
CA GLU A 217 -5.75 3.55 -2.75
C GLU A 217 -4.99 4.79 -3.18
N TRP A 218 -4.23 4.68 -4.27
CA TRP A 218 -3.55 5.81 -4.88
C TRP A 218 -3.32 5.54 -6.37
N ASP A 219 -3.13 6.63 -7.11
CA ASP A 219 -2.76 6.56 -8.51
C ASP A 219 -1.36 7.15 -8.67
N TRP A 220 -0.61 6.64 -9.63
CA TRP A 220 0.73 7.11 -9.95
C TRP A 220 1.06 6.85 -11.42
N VAL A 221 2.14 7.44 -11.92
CA VAL A 221 2.50 7.37 -13.33
C VAL A 221 3.85 6.69 -13.51
N LEU A 222 3.90 5.73 -14.42
CA LEU A 222 5.12 5.02 -14.83
C LEU A 222 5.42 5.29 -16.30
N ASN A 223 6.66 5.66 -16.60
CA ASN A 223 7.17 5.83 -17.95
C ASN A 223 8.15 4.72 -18.28
N ILE A 224 7.94 4.03 -19.39
CA ILE A 224 8.88 3.04 -19.92
C ILE A 224 9.61 3.66 -21.11
N LYS A 225 10.93 3.80 -20.98
CA LYS A 225 11.81 4.40 -21.98
C LYS A 225 12.91 3.44 -22.41
N LYS A 226 13.57 3.76 -23.52
CA LYS A 226 14.68 2.94 -24.04
C LYS A 226 15.89 2.90 -23.08
N ASP A 227 16.14 4.02 -22.42
CA ASP A 227 17.22 4.21 -21.47
C ASP A 227 16.71 4.96 -20.24
N TRP A 228 17.49 4.91 -19.15
CA TRP A 228 17.27 5.71 -17.94
C TRP A 228 17.26 7.21 -18.28
N ALA A 229 16.51 8.00 -17.51
CA ALA A 229 16.38 9.44 -17.73
C ALA A 229 17.65 10.22 -17.35
#